data_AF-A0A350EXU2-F1
#
_entry.id   AF-A0A350EXU2-F1
#
_cell.length_a   1.000
_cell.length_b   1.000
_cell.length_c   1.000
_cell.angle_alpha   90.00
_cell.angle_beta   90.00
_cell.angle_gamma   90.00
#
_symmetry.space_group_name_H-M   'P 1'
#
loop_
_entity.id
_entity.type
_entity.pdbx_description
1 polymer ?
#
loop_
_entity_poly.entity_id
_entity_poly.type
_entity_poly.pdbx_seq_one_letter_code
_entity_poly.pdbx_strand_id
1 'polypeptide(L)'
;QRLAGAVEGRLQVRGNAAGIEFSPVNVSGGGGEVLALTGNVPLQLIPADDNPVHWLDEGVFSVRLRSLEDAPVWNLVTDLTGVEFVEPHLDFAANGNLQTFQSQLEFRAREARSLRLTNLPPELGVLSNLQFRASAGRGSVELLEGAFTVAGQRGGFSAGLPVRADTWRGWL
;
A
#
# COMPACT_ATOMS: atom_id res chain seq x y z
N GLN A 1 -22.54 -9.10 13.81
CA GLN A 1 -22.58 -7.63 14.00
C GLN A 1 -21.37 -7.23 14.84
N ARG A 2 -20.28 -6.75 14.23
CA ARG A 2 -19.23 -6.04 14.95
C ARG A 2 -19.44 -4.55 14.71
N LEU A 3 -19.56 -3.79 15.78
CA LEU A 3 -19.62 -2.34 15.76
C LEU A 3 -18.25 -1.85 15.26
N ALA A 4 -18.17 -1.47 13.99
CA ALA A 4 -17.05 -0.69 13.51
C ALA A 4 -17.07 0.64 14.28
N GLY A 5 -16.16 0.80 15.23
CA GLY A 5 -15.94 2.10 15.87
C GLY A 5 -15.69 3.14 14.79
N ALA A 6 -16.23 4.34 14.96
CA ALA A 6 -15.99 5.42 14.00
C ALA A 6 -14.48 5.62 13.82
N VAL A 7 -14.05 5.60 12.56
CA VAL A 7 -12.67 5.85 12.17
C VAL A 7 -12.61 7.31 11.78
N GLU A 8 -11.83 8.10 12.50
CA GLU A 8 -11.63 9.50 12.19
C GLU A 8 -10.17 9.73 11.79
N GLY A 9 -10.00 10.29 10.60
CA GLY A 9 -8.74 10.80 10.10
C GLY A 9 -8.98 12.18 9.53
N ARG A 10 -8.14 13.16 9.91
CA ARG A 10 -8.18 14.49 9.31
C ARG A 10 -6.97 14.66 8.41
N LEU A 11 -7.21 14.59 7.10
CA LEU A 11 -6.24 14.98 6.09
C LEU A 11 -6.31 16.50 5.90
N GLN A 12 -5.24 17.21 6.24
CA GLN A 12 -5.08 18.60 5.82
C GLN A 12 -4.27 18.64 4.53
N VAL A 13 -4.93 19.06 3.47
CA VAL A 13 -4.34 19.26 2.15
C VAL A 13 -4.07 20.75 1.99
N ARG A 14 -2.82 21.14 1.74
CA ARG A 14 -2.46 22.52 1.44
C ARG A 14 -1.76 22.58 0.09
N GLY A 15 -2.35 23.32 -0.85
CA GLY A 15 -1.65 23.69 -2.08
C GLY A 15 -0.67 24.83 -1.82
N ASN A 16 0.53 24.73 -2.40
CA ASN A 16 1.52 25.79 -2.45
C ASN A 16 2.19 25.82 -3.84
N ALA A 17 3.14 26.74 -4.05
CA ALA A 17 3.85 26.87 -5.34
C ALA A 17 4.71 25.63 -5.72
N ALA A 18 5.00 24.76 -4.75
CA ALA A 18 5.73 23.51 -4.92
C ALA A 18 4.80 22.26 -5.00
N GLY A 19 3.48 22.46 -5.05
CA GLY A 19 2.50 21.38 -5.24
C GLY A 19 1.57 21.19 -4.04
N ILE A 20 1.13 19.96 -3.81
CA ILE A 20 0.27 19.61 -2.68
C ILE A 20 1.10 19.06 -1.52
N GLU A 21 1.05 19.79 -0.41
CA GLU A 21 1.54 19.33 0.86
C GLU A 21 0.41 18.68 1.64
N PHE A 22 0.62 17.44 2.08
CA PHE A 22 -0.29 16.75 2.98
C PHE A 22 0.31 16.77 4.37
N SER A 23 -0.42 17.27 5.35
CA SER A 23 -0.01 17.09 6.75
C SER A 23 -0.02 15.60 7.09
N PRO A 24 0.85 15.13 8.01
CA PRO A 24 0.79 13.78 8.55
C PRO A 24 -0.66 13.39 8.89
N VAL A 25 -1.16 12.35 8.24
CA VAL A 25 -2.47 11.78 8.54
C VAL A 25 -2.27 10.56 9.40
N ASN A 26 -2.59 10.74 10.67
CA ASN A 26 -2.78 9.63 11.58
C ASN A 26 -4.28 9.34 11.57
N VAL A 27 -4.66 8.24 10.95
CA VAL A 27 -6.02 7.72 11.05
C VAL A 27 -6.08 6.94 12.35
N SER A 28 -7.09 7.23 13.18
CA SER A 28 -7.28 6.55 14.45
C SER A 28 -8.67 5.91 14.53
N GLY A 29 -8.75 4.78 15.24
CA GLY A 29 -9.99 4.03 15.44
C GLY A 29 -9.89 3.17 16.70
N GLY A 30 -10.96 3.09 17.49
CA GLY A 30 -11.03 2.21 18.67
C GLY A 30 -10.02 2.53 19.79
N GLY A 31 -9.41 3.72 19.81
CA GLY A 31 -8.45 4.14 20.85
C GLY A 31 -6.98 4.08 20.45
N GLY A 32 -6.65 3.75 19.19
CA GLY A 32 -5.28 3.71 18.69
C GLY A 32 -5.14 4.23 17.25
N GLU A 33 -3.90 4.51 16.84
CA GLU A 33 -3.53 4.75 15.45
C GLU A 33 -3.77 3.47 14.63
N VAL A 34 -4.22 3.59 13.38
CA VAL A 34 -4.47 2.44 12.50
C VAL A 34 -3.77 2.56 11.16
N LEU A 35 -3.51 3.80 10.73
CA LEU A 35 -2.79 4.11 9.51
C LEU A 35 -2.03 5.41 9.71
N ALA A 36 -0.73 5.38 9.42
CA ALA A 36 0.12 6.56 9.39
C ALA A 36 0.50 6.84 7.94
N LEU A 37 0.11 7.99 7.41
CA LEU A 37 0.53 8.48 6.10
C LEU A 37 1.24 9.82 6.28
N THR A 38 2.49 9.91 5.85
CA THR A 38 3.28 11.15 5.93
C THR A 38 3.98 11.40 4.63
N GLY A 39 4.00 12.65 4.15
CA GLY A 39 4.74 12.93 2.94
C GLY A 39 4.38 14.21 2.19
N ASN A 40 5.05 14.39 1.07
CA ASN A 40 4.77 15.39 0.06
C ASN A 40 4.58 14.70 -1.29
N VAL A 41 3.60 15.16 -2.08
CA VAL A 41 3.46 14.76 -3.49
C VAL A 41 3.39 16.04 -4.32
N PRO A 42 4.34 16.27 -5.23
CA PRO A 42 4.46 17.50 -5.97
C PRO A 42 3.53 17.48 -7.18
N LEU A 43 2.23 17.50 -6.90
CA LEU A 43 1.19 17.62 -7.92
C LEU A 43 0.48 18.96 -7.77
N GLN A 44 -0.06 19.46 -8.87
CA GLN A 44 -0.89 20.66 -8.94
C GLN A 44 -2.27 20.25 -9.42
N LEU A 45 -3.30 20.72 -8.70
CA LEU A 45 -4.69 20.55 -9.13
C LEU A 45 -5.15 21.80 -9.87
N ILE A 46 -5.59 21.63 -11.11
CA ILE A 46 -6.13 22.68 -11.97
C ILE A 46 -7.55 22.28 -12.37
N PRO A 47 -8.58 22.59 -11.55
CA PRO A 47 -9.94 22.07 -11.74
C PRO A 47 -10.61 22.44 -13.07
N ALA A 48 -10.10 23.47 -13.75
CA ALA A 48 -10.63 23.96 -15.02
C ALA A 48 -9.97 23.31 -16.25
N ASP A 49 -8.99 22.42 -16.06
CA ASP A 49 -8.30 21.71 -17.14
C ASP A 49 -9.01 20.37 -17.46
N ASP A 50 -8.85 19.88 -18.68
CA ASP A 50 -9.33 18.57 -19.13
C ASP A 50 -8.61 17.43 -18.40
N ASN A 51 -7.38 17.69 -17.95
CA ASN A 51 -6.66 16.84 -17.01
C ASN A 51 -6.34 17.64 -15.74
N PRO A 52 -7.17 17.58 -14.70
CA PRO A 52 -7.02 18.45 -13.54
C PRO A 52 -5.83 18.10 -12.64
N VAL A 53 -5.07 17.04 -12.91
CA VAL A 53 -3.93 16.60 -12.11
C VAL A 53 -2.65 16.74 -12.94
N HIS A 54 -1.75 17.61 -12.50
CA HIS A 54 -0.45 17.83 -13.14
C HIS A 54 0.68 17.51 -12.18
N TRP A 55 1.61 16.67 -12.60
CA TRP A 55 2.86 16.47 -11.87
C TRP A 55 3.80 17.64 -12.09
N LEU A 56 4.46 18.10 -11.02
CA LEU A 56 5.55 19.05 -11.12
C LEU A 56 6.83 18.26 -11.39
N ASP A 57 7.34 18.31 -12.61
CA ASP A 57 8.45 17.47 -13.09
C ASP A 57 9.71 17.52 -12.21
N GLU A 58 9.98 18.68 -11.61
CA GLU A 58 11.14 18.93 -10.73
C GLU A 58 10.85 18.65 -9.25
N GLY A 59 9.60 18.39 -8.90
CA GLY A 59 9.20 18.18 -7.52
C GLY A 59 9.69 16.85 -6.97
N VAL A 60 10.11 16.87 -5.71
CA VAL A 60 10.49 15.67 -4.97
C VAL A 60 9.30 15.21 -4.14
N PHE A 61 8.80 14.00 -4.40
CA PHE A 61 7.86 13.36 -3.50
C PHE A 61 8.62 12.53 -2.45
N SER A 62 8.03 12.45 -1.27
CA SER A 62 8.43 11.51 -0.22
C SER A 62 7.16 11.06 0.46
N VAL A 63 6.87 9.78 0.44
CA VAL A 63 5.66 9.20 1.03
C VAL A 63 6.06 8.04 1.90
N ARG A 64 5.53 7.99 3.11
CA ARG A 64 5.59 6.83 3.98
C ARG A 64 4.19 6.47 4.43
N LEU A 65 3.84 5.20 4.26
CA LEU A 65 2.59 4.61 4.69
C LEU A 65 2.90 3.44 5.61
N ARG A 66 2.28 3.42 6.79
CA ARG A 66 2.33 2.28 7.70
C ARG A 66 0.93 1.93 8.14
N SER A 67 0.55 0.66 8.02
CA SER A 67 -0.68 0.15 8.65
C SER A 67 -0.38 -0.62 9.93
N LEU A 68 -1.33 -0.56 10.87
CA LEU A 68 -1.33 -1.45 12.03
C LEU A 68 -2.22 -2.68 11.78
N GLU A 69 -2.09 -3.67 12.66
CA GLU A 69 -2.70 -4.99 12.54
C GLU A 69 -4.24 -4.94 12.42
N ASP A 70 -4.89 -4.05 13.19
CA ASP A 70 -6.36 -3.93 13.22
C ASP A 70 -6.92 -2.80 12.34
N ALA A 71 -6.17 -2.41 11.31
CA ALA A 71 -6.57 -1.28 10.48
C ALA A 71 -7.82 -1.60 9.63
N PRO A 72 -8.85 -0.73 9.62
CA PRO A 72 -10.06 -0.91 8.82
C PRO A 72 -9.81 -1.06 7.31
N VAL A 73 -8.66 -0.57 6.82
CA VAL A 73 -8.22 -0.75 5.43
C VAL A 73 -8.15 -2.22 5.02
N TRP A 74 -7.86 -3.12 5.97
CA TRP A 74 -7.78 -4.54 5.69
C TRP A 74 -9.14 -5.16 5.38
N ASN A 75 -10.24 -4.61 5.91
CA ASN A 75 -11.59 -5.02 5.51
C ASN A 75 -11.85 -4.70 4.04
N LEU A 76 -11.44 -3.52 3.57
CA LEU A 76 -11.56 -3.15 2.15
C LEU A 76 -10.73 -4.10 1.26
N VAL A 77 -9.51 -4.43 1.68
CA VAL A 77 -8.67 -5.40 0.96
C VAL A 77 -9.36 -6.76 0.91
N THR A 78 -9.96 -7.20 2.02
CA THR A 78 -10.72 -8.45 2.08
C THR A 78 -11.96 -8.43 1.19
N ASP A 79 -12.73 -7.35 1.16
CA ASP A 79 -13.91 -7.23 0.30
C ASP A 79 -13.52 -7.29 -1.18
N LEU A 80 -12.43 -6.63 -1.56
CA LEU A 80 -11.93 -6.60 -2.94
C LEU A 80 -11.36 -7.96 -3.38
N THR A 81 -10.48 -8.54 -2.57
CA THR A 81 -9.70 -9.73 -2.94
C THR A 81 -10.38 -11.05 -2.54
N GLY A 82 -11.30 -11.01 -1.57
CA GLY A 82 -11.80 -12.19 -0.88
C GLY A 82 -10.76 -12.87 0.01
N VAL A 83 -9.66 -12.17 0.36
CA VAL A 83 -8.59 -12.69 1.24
C VAL A 83 -8.60 -11.92 2.54
N GLU A 84 -8.77 -12.64 3.64
CA GLU A 84 -8.63 -12.12 5.00
C GLU A 84 -7.17 -12.28 5.45
N PHE A 85 -6.58 -11.21 5.96
CA PHE A 85 -5.25 -11.25 6.56
C PHE A 85 -5.34 -11.14 8.08
N VAL A 86 -4.60 -11.98 8.79
CA VAL A 86 -4.53 -12.00 10.25
C VAL A 86 -3.22 -11.39 10.70
N GLU A 87 -3.29 -10.39 11.59
CA GLU A 87 -2.16 -9.56 12.03
C GLU A 87 -1.34 -8.98 10.85
N PRO A 88 -2.00 -8.30 9.89
CA PRO A 88 -1.31 -7.71 8.75
C PRO A 88 -0.53 -6.44 9.12
N HIS A 89 0.70 -6.37 8.66
CA HIS A 89 1.56 -5.19 8.74
C HIS A 89 2.02 -4.78 7.35
N LEU A 90 1.89 -3.51 7.03
CA LEU A 90 2.40 -2.91 5.80
C LEU A 90 3.30 -1.72 6.17
N ASP A 91 4.53 -1.71 5.68
CA ASP A 91 5.38 -0.52 5.64
C ASP A 91 5.71 -0.25 4.17
N PHE A 92 5.33 0.93 3.70
CA PHE A 92 5.62 1.39 2.35
C PHE A 92 6.34 2.72 2.45
N ALA A 93 7.41 2.86 1.69
CA ALA A 93 8.14 4.10 1.53
C ALA A 93 8.40 4.34 0.06
N ALA A 94 8.22 5.58 -0.40
CA ALA A 94 8.57 6.00 -1.73
C ALA A 94 9.19 7.40 -1.70
N ASN A 95 10.20 7.61 -2.53
CA ASN A 95 10.93 8.87 -2.59
C ASN A 95 11.49 9.14 -3.99
N GLY A 96 11.81 10.41 -4.24
CA GLY A 96 12.49 10.86 -5.46
C GLY A 96 11.60 11.80 -6.27
N ASN A 97 11.82 11.85 -7.58
CA ASN A 97 10.98 12.55 -8.54
C ASN A 97 10.64 11.61 -9.71
N LEU A 98 10.02 12.10 -10.78
CA LEU A 98 9.69 11.28 -11.96
C LEU A 98 10.92 10.60 -12.61
N GLN A 99 12.13 11.14 -12.40
CA GLN A 99 13.37 10.60 -12.95
C GLN A 99 14.08 9.64 -11.97
N THR A 100 13.90 9.85 -10.66
CA THR A 100 14.61 9.14 -9.59
C THR A 100 13.69 8.33 -8.67
N PHE A 101 12.45 8.05 -9.12
CA PHE A 101 11.45 7.30 -8.37
C PHE A 101 12.03 6.00 -7.82
N GLN A 102 11.92 5.82 -6.51
CA GLN A 102 12.24 4.61 -5.80
C GLN A 102 11.17 4.36 -4.74
N SER A 103 10.79 3.10 -4.59
CA SER A 103 9.88 2.67 -3.53
C SER A 103 10.27 1.31 -2.99
N GLN A 104 9.88 1.08 -1.74
CA GLN A 104 9.99 -0.17 -1.03
C GLN A 104 8.66 -0.44 -0.35
N LEU A 105 8.22 -1.69 -0.45
CA LEU A 105 7.03 -2.21 0.20
C LEU A 105 7.44 -3.45 0.98
N GLU A 106 7.16 -3.46 2.26
CA GLU A 106 7.24 -4.64 3.10
C GLU A 106 5.84 -4.95 3.62
N PHE A 107 5.39 -6.18 3.38
CA PHE A 107 4.15 -6.69 3.92
C PHE A 107 4.43 -7.94 4.73
N ARG A 108 3.80 -8.07 5.90
CA ARG A 108 3.81 -9.29 6.69
C ARG A 108 2.42 -9.58 7.21
N ALA A 109 2.08 -10.85 7.33
CA ALA A 109 0.87 -11.27 8.04
C ALA A 109 1.12 -12.63 8.69
N ARG A 110 0.51 -12.87 9.86
CA ARG A 110 0.56 -14.20 10.46
C ARG A 110 -0.11 -15.22 9.57
N GLU A 111 -1.28 -14.86 9.02
CA GLU A 111 -2.03 -15.72 8.11
C GLU A 111 -2.71 -14.94 6.98
N ALA A 112 -2.94 -15.61 5.87
CA ALA A 112 -3.87 -15.21 4.82
C ALA A 112 -4.85 -16.36 4.56
N ARG A 113 -6.14 -16.05 4.55
CA ARG A 113 -7.22 -17.01 4.41
C ARG A 113 -8.09 -16.59 3.23
N SER A 114 -8.32 -17.48 2.29
CA SER A 114 -9.29 -17.19 1.22
C SER A 114 -10.71 -17.44 1.73
N LEU A 115 -11.56 -16.43 1.65
CA LEU A 115 -12.99 -16.54 1.96
C LEU A 115 -13.78 -17.17 0.80
N ARG A 116 -13.17 -17.31 -0.39
CA ARG A 116 -13.82 -17.81 -1.61
C ARG A 116 -13.50 -19.28 -1.89
N LEU A 117 -12.41 -19.82 -1.34
CA LEU A 117 -11.98 -21.20 -1.58
C LEU A 117 -12.54 -22.16 -0.51
N THR A 118 -13.85 -22.38 -0.52
CA THR A 118 -14.54 -23.23 0.48
C THR A 118 -14.35 -24.72 0.27
N ASN A 119 -13.88 -25.14 -0.91
CA ASN A 119 -13.76 -26.55 -1.30
C ASN A 119 -12.35 -27.12 -1.13
N LEU A 120 -11.39 -26.33 -0.64
CA LEU A 120 -10.05 -26.82 -0.34
C LEU A 120 -10.00 -27.41 1.07
N PRO A 121 -9.18 -28.45 1.30
CA PRO A 121 -8.80 -28.84 2.66
C PRO A 121 -8.33 -27.61 3.47
N PRO A 122 -8.75 -27.46 4.74
CA PRO A 122 -8.41 -26.28 5.55
C PRO A 122 -6.91 -25.97 5.57
N GLU A 123 -6.07 -27.00 5.52
CA GLU A 123 -4.60 -26.89 5.55
C GLU A 123 -4.00 -26.25 4.28
N LEU A 124 -4.74 -26.29 3.17
CA LEU A 124 -4.38 -25.68 1.88
C LEU A 124 -5.08 -24.32 1.66
N GLY A 125 -6.16 -24.05 2.40
CA GLY A 125 -6.90 -22.78 2.34
C GLY A 125 -6.29 -21.64 3.16
N VAL A 126 -5.27 -21.96 3.98
CA VAL A 126 -4.58 -20.99 4.84
C VAL A 126 -3.10 -20.96 4.49
N LEU A 127 -2.60 -19.78 4.20
CA LEU A 127 -1.17 -19.51 4.15
C LEU A 127 -0.75 -18.86 5.46
N SER A 128 0.37 -19.28 6.02
CA SER A 128 0.91 -18.78 7.29
C SER A 128 2.30 -18.18 7.12
N ASN A 129 2.72 -17.33 8.06
CA ASN A 129 4.03 -16.65 8.04
C ASN A 129 4.29 -15.92 6.72
N LEU A 130 3.30 -15.14 6.26
CA LEU A 130 3.39 -14.41 5.00
C LEU A 130 4.34 -13.24 5.15
N GLN A 131 5.28 -13.14 4.22
CA GLN A 131 6.20 -12.02 4.11
C GLN A 131 6.43 -11.71 2.65
N PHE A 132 6.27 -10.45 2.26
CA PHE A 132 6.61 -9.96 0.93
C PHE A 132 7.46 -8.71 1.04
N ARG A 133 8.49 -8.64 0.21
CA ARG A 133 9.27 -7.42 -0.02
C ARG A 133 9.29 -7.14 -1.51
N ALA A 134 8.84 -5.95 -1.86
CA ALA A 134 8.89 -5.45 -3.22
C ALA A 134 9.60 -4.10 -3.27
N SER A 135 10.23 -3.83 -4.40
CA SER A 135 10.74 -2.51 -4.75
C SER A 135 10.18 -2.12 -6.11
N ALA A 136 10.04 -0.82 -6.33
CA ALA A 136 9.78 -0.31 -7.66
C ALA A 136 10.63 0.91 -7.93
N GLY A 137 11.12 1.00 -9.17
CA GLY A 137 11.96 2.09 -9.64
C GLY A 137 11.68 2.42 -11.10
N ARG A 138 12.46 3.36 -11.64
CA ARG A 138 12.40 3.71 -13.06
C ARG A 138 12.94 2.58 -13.93
N GLY A 139 12.06 1.65 -14.30
CA GLY A 139 12.39 0.56 -15.23
C GLY A 139 11.92 -0.82 -14.77
N SER A 140 11.70 -1.01 -13.47
CA SER A 140 11.31 -2.31 -12.92
C SER A 140 10.43 -2.17 -11.69
N VAL A 141 9.56 -3.17 -11.54
CA VAL A 141 8.93 -3.55 -10.28
C VAL A 141 9.47 -4.93 -9.95
N GLU A 142 10.08 -5.07 -8.79
CA GLU A 142 10.71 -6.31 -8.35
C GLU A 142 10.03 -6.76 -7.08
N LEU A 143 9.45 -7.95 -7.12
CA LEU A 143 9.19 -8.72 -5.91
C LEU A 143 10.49 -9.42 -5.52
N LEU A 144 11.21 -8.79 -4.61
CA LEU A 144 12.51 -9.24 -4.11
C LEU A 144 12.38 -10.60 -3.41
N GLU A 145 11.34 -10.74 -2.58
CA GLU A 145 11.09 -11.96 -1.83
C GLU A 145 9.61 -12.06 -1.48
N GLY A 146 9.03 -13.23 -1.73
CA GLY A 146 7.80 -13.68 -1.13
C GLY A 146 8.04 -15.00 -0.40
N ALA A 147 7.65 -15.09 0.86
CA ALA A 147 7.76 -16.28 1.67
C ALA A 147 6.43 -16.56 2.37
N PHE A 148 6.08 -17.84 2.46
CA PHE A 148 4.87 -18.30 3.14
C PHE A 148 5.03 -19.76 3.56
N THR A 149 4.08 -20.25 4.35
CA THR A 149 3.98 -21.66 4.76
C THR A 149 2.57 -22.15 4.50
N VAL A 150 2.44 -23.29 3.80
CA VAL A 150 1.15 -23.93 3.49
C VAL A 150 1.23 -25.40 3.90
N ALA A 151 0.25 -25.91 4.64
CA ALA A 151 0.29 -27.26 5.22
C ALA A 151 1.64 -27.62 5.90
N GLY A 152 2.24 -26.67 6.61
CA GLY A 152 3.54 -26.84 7.29
C GLY A 152 4.77 -26.82 6.36
N GLN A 153 4.59 -26.68 5.05
CA GLN A 153 5.68 -26.60 4.08
C GLN A 153 5.97 -25.15 3.71
N ARG A 154 7.24 -24.76 3.78
CA ARG A 154 7.68 -23.42 3.40
C ARG A 154 7.73 -23.30 1.88
N GLY A 155 7.05 -22.30 1.35
CA GLY A 155 7.11 -21.86 -0.04
C GLY A 155 7.75 -20.49 -0.15
N GLY A 156 8.18 -20.16 -1.36
CA GLY A 156 8.62 -18.82 -1.68
C GLY A 156 8.67 -18.56 -3.18
N PHE A 157 8.69 -17.29 -3.54
CA PHE A 157 8.78 -16.83 -4.92
C PHE A 157 9.44 -15.46 -4.99
N SER A 158 10.00 -15.16 -6.16
CA SER A 158 10.45 -13.83 -6.54
C SER A 158 10.01 -13.59 -7.97
N ALA A 159 9.81 -12.32 -8.33
CA ALA A 159 9.37 -11.94 -9.66
C ALA A 159 9.91 -10.57 -10.02
N GLY A 160 10.19 -10.35 -11.30
CA GLY A 160 10.57 -9.04 -11.83
C GLY A 160 9.67 -8.71 -13.01
N LEU A 161 9.08 -7.53 -13.01
CA LEU A 161 8.29 -7.00 -14.10
C LEU A 161 8.99 -5.75 -14.64
N PRO A 162 9.44 -5.74 -15.92
CA PRO A 162 9.95 -4.52 -16.52
C PRO A 162 8.80 -3.52 -16.65
N VAL A 163 9.01 -2.31 -16.15
CA VAL A 163 8.03 -1.22 -16.25
C VAL A 163 8.62 -0.15 -17.14
N ARG A 164 7.93 0.16 -18.24
CA ARG A 164 8.40 1.24 -19.12
C ARG A 164 8.25 2.57 -18.40
N ALA A 165 9.13 3.52 -18.73
CA ALA A 165 9.13 4.83 -18.07
C ALA A 165 7.81 5.61 -18.27
N ASP A 166 7.10 5.36 -19.37
CA ASP A 166 5.79 5.95 -19.68
C ASP A 166 4.63 5.27 -18.93
N THR A 167 4.80 4.04 -18.44
CA THR A 167 3.75 3.33 -17.68
C THR A 167 3.39 4.08 -16.40
N TRP A 168 4.35 4.71 -15.73
CA TRP A 168 4.10 5.44 -14.48
C TRP A 168 3.16 6.62 -14.64
N ARG A 169 3.14 7.30 -15.81
CA ARG A 169 2.26 8.46 -16.07
C ARG A 169 0.77 8.12 -16.09
N GLY A 170 0.41 6.84 -16.24
CA GLY A 170 -0.98 6.40 -16.20
C GLY A 170 -1.45 5.93 -14.82
N TRP A 171 -0.52 5.74 -13.88
CA TRP A 171 -0.79 5.26 -12.52
C TRP A 171 -0.60 6.34 -11.45
N LEU A 172 0.20 7.37 -11.79
CA LEU A 172 0.48 8.57 -11.02
C LEU A 172 -0.29 9.73 -11.64
#